data_AF-A0A2D9BAA9-F1
#
_entry.id   AF-A0A2D9BAA9-F1
#
_cell.length_a   1.000
_cell.length_b   1.000
_cell.length_c   1.000
_cell.angle_alpha   90.00
_cell.angle_beta   90.00
_cell.angle_gamma   90.00
#
_symmetry.space_group_name_H-M   'P 1'
#
loop_
_entity.id
_entity.type
_entity.pdbx_description
1 polymer ?
#
loop_
_entity_poly.entity_id
_entity_poly.type
_entity_poly.pdbx_seq_one_letter_code
_entity_poly.pdbx_strand_id
1 'polypeptide(L)'
;MALSWNEIKSRALQFTNEWEGETRERAEKDSFWNDFFNIFGISRRRLATFEEPVKKLNNNQGFIDLFWKGTLLVEHKSRGKDLDAAFKQATDYFHGLKEHELPKYVLVSDFEHFRLYDLDEGLDYSFPISELYKNIKLFGFIAGYQKRTFKDEDPVNIEAAELMGKLHDQLEDSGYEGHSLEVFLVRLLFCLFADDTGIFERDTFKEFVDVKTKEDGSDLGAWLAQFFQVLNTPNNKRLKNLDEHLTIFPYVNGKLFEEALPIASFNSAMREILLECSKLNWGEISPAIFGSMFQSVMNPEERRNLGAHYTSEKNILKLIRPLFLDALHEEFDKIHTNKNKLREFHQKLGNLRFMDPACGCGNFLIITYREIRLLELQVLKQLYGTQQVIGIDEIMKVEVDQFYGIEYDEFPARIAEVAMWLMDHQMNLLVSEAFGQYYARLPLQKSAIIVHGNALQVNWEDVVPKTEL
;
A
#
# COMPACT_ATOMS: atom_id res chain seq x y z
N MET A 1 -3.64 -9.81 10.24
CA MET A 1 -4.82 -8.94 10.02
C MET A 1 -4.57 -7.61 10.72
N ALA A 2 -4.61 -6.49 9.99
CA ALA A 2 -4.41 -5.16 10.57
C ALA A 2 -5.56 -4.79 11.52
N LEU A 3 -5.24 -4.20 12.67
CA LEU A 3 -6.23 -3.80 13.67
C LEU A 3 -6.99 -2.54 13.20
N SER A 4 -8.28 -2.46 13.56
CA SER A 4 -9.06 -1.23 13.36
C SER A 4 -8.54 -0.09 14.24
N TRP A 5 -8.70 1.17 13.81
CA TRP A 5 -8.34 2.32 14.63
C TRP A 5 -9.08 2.37 15.97
N ASN A 6 -10.32 1.87 16.05
CA ASN A 6 -11.03 1.76 17.32
C ASN A 6 -10.37 0.76 18.27
N GLU A 7 -9.95 -0.40 17.74
CA GLU A 7 -9.21 -1.38 18.51
C GLU A 7 -7.82 -0.86 18.91
N ILE A 8 -7.10 -0.24 17.98
CA ILE A 8 -5.83 0.45 18.24
C ILE A 8 -6.01 1.53 19.31
N LYS A 9 -7.06 2.34 19.24
CA LYS A 9 -7.35 3.39 20.23
C LYS A 9 -7.74 2.81 21.59
N SER A 10 -8.47 1.71 21.62
CA SER A 10 -8.80 0.98 22.85
C SER A 10 -7.55 0.38 23.49
N ARG A 11 -6.68 -0.23 22.68
CA ARG A 11 -5.38 -0.76 23.14
C ARG A 11 -4.46 0.36 23.58
N ALA A 12 -4.47 1.52 22.92
CA ALA A 12 -3.75 2.71 23.35
C ALA A 12 -4.23 3.21 24.71
N LEU A 13 -5.55 3.23 24.97
CA LEU A 13 -6.10 3.56 26.29
C LEU A 13 -5.67 2.55 27.37
N GLN A 14 -5.67 1.26 27.04
CA GLN A 14 -5.18 0.23 27.96
C GLN A 14 -3.69 0.43 28.26
N PHE A 15 -2.89 0.69 27.23
CA PHE A 15 -1.47 1.01 27.36
C PHE A 15 -1.24 2.22 28.26
N THR A 16 -1.99 3.31 28.08
CA THR A 16 -1.82 4.51 28.93
C THR A 16 -2.14 4.25 30.39
N ASN A 17 -3.09 3.37 30.68
CA ASN A 17 -3.46 3.01 32.06
C ASN A 17 -2.42 2.07 32.69
N GLU A 18 -1.91 1.10 31.92
CA GLU A 18 -0.90 0.13 32.40
C GLU A 18 0.41 0.84 32.79
N TRP A 19 0.81 1.83 31.99
CA TRP A 19 2.07 2.57 32.18
C TRP A 19 1.91 3.84 33.01
N GLU A 20 0.74 4.07 33.62
CA GLU A 20 0.48 5.24 34.46
C GLU A 20 1.34 5.19 35.74
N GLY A 21 2.34 6.08 35.84
CA GLY A 21 3.15 6.23 37.05
C GLY A 21 4.45 5.44 37.09
N GLU A 22 4.81 4.72 36.04
CA GLU A 22 6.09 4.00 35.96
C GLU A 22 7.30 4.95 35.90
N THR A 23 8.44 4.53 36.47
CA THR A 23 9.65 5.34 36.62
C THR A 23 10.96 4.60 36.36
N ARG A 24 10.95 3.27 36.19
CA ARG A 24 12.16 2.41 36.17
C ARG A 24 12.60 2.00 34.76
N GLU A 25 13.47 2.83 34.15
CA GLU A 25 14.06 2.61 32.82
C GLU A 25 14.72 1.23 32.62
N ARG A 26 15.64 0.82 33.51
CA ARG A 26 16.43 -0.42 33.33
C ARG A 26 15.64 -1.72 33.45
N ALA A 27 14.45 -1.69 34.03
CA ALA A 27 13.64 -2.90 34.25
C ALA A 27 12.55 -3.07 33.19
N GLU A 28 11.99 -1.95 32.69
CA GLU A 28 10.72 -2.00 31.94
C GLU A 28 10.74 -1.36 30.55
N LYS A 29 11.86 -0.74 30.11
CA LYS A 29 11.96 -0.12 28.76
C LYS A 29 11.55 -1.08 27.64
N ASP A 30 12.02 -2.32 27.70
CA ASP A 30 11.75 -3.31 26.66
C ASP A 30 10.29 -3.77 26.69
N SER A 31 9.73 -3.96 27.89
CA SER A 31 8.30 -4.26 28.11
C SER A 31 7.43 -3.15 27.55
N PHE A 32 7.75 -1.89 27.87
CA PHE A 32 7.05 -0.70 27.39
C PHE A 32 6.97 -0.67 25.86
N TRP A 33 8.09 -0.90 25.17
CA TRP A 33 8.09 -0.89 23.71
C TRP A 33 7.42 -2.13 23.11
N ASN A 34 7.54 -3.31 23.74
CA ASN A 34 6.76 -4.47 23.28
C ASN A 34 5.25 -4.18 23.34
N ASP A 35 4.77 -3.56 24.42
CA ASP A 35 3.36 -3.22 24.59
C ASP A 35 2.92 -2.09 23.67
N PHE A 36 3.79 -1.11 23.42
CA PHE A 36 3.52 -0.03 22.46
C PHE A 36 3.29 -0.59 21.04
N PHE A 37 4.13 -1.51 20.57
CA PHE A 37 3.93 -2.17 19.27
C PHE A 37 2.68 -3.08 19.27
N ASN A 38 2.37 -3.73 20.40
CA ASN A 38 1.15 -4.53 20.54
C ASN A 38 -0.15 -3.72 20.42
N ILE A 39 -0.11 -2.39 20.65
CA ILE A 39 -1.23 -1.49 20.34
C ILE A 39 -1.68 -1.65 18.87
N PHE A 40 -0.72 -1.86 17.98
CA PHE A 40 -0.92 -2.04 16.54
C PHE A 40 -1.09 -3.51 16.12
N GLY A 41 -1.05 -4.44 17.08
CA GLY A 41 -1.17 -5.88 16.82
C GLY A 41 0.09 -6.50 16.24
N ILE A 42 1.22 -5.79 16.34
CA ILE A 42 2.48 -6.19 15.74
C ILE A 42 3.45 -6.60 16.85
N SER A 43 4.07 -7.77 16.69
CA SER A 43 5.16 -8.16 17.56
C SER A 43 6.41 -7.37 17.19
N ARG A 44 6.91 -6.56 18.13
CA ARG A 44 8.17 -5.81 17.98
C ARG A 44 9.32 -6.68 17.48
N ARG A 45 9.39 -7.96 17.88
CA ARG A 45 10.43 -8.93 17.44
C ARG A 45 10.50 -9.14 15.94
N ARG A 46 9.41 -8.89 15.21
CA ARG A 46 9.37 -9.05 13.75
C ARG A 46 9.97 -7.86 12.99
N LEU A 47 9.90 -6.65 13.56
CA LEU A 47 10.24 -5.42 12.86
C LEU A 47 11.46 -4.69 13.43
N ALA A 48 11.74 -4.86 14.72
CA ALA A 48 12.71 -4.03 15.42
C ALA A 48 13.62 -4.84 16.35
N THR A 49 14.88 -4.41 16.39
CA THR A 49 15.92 -4.96 17.26
C THR A 49 16.11 -4.03 18.46
N PHE A 50 16.28 -4.61 19.65
CA PHE A 50 16.67 -3.86 20.85
C PHE A 50 18.19 -3.84 20.99
N GLU A 51 18.72 -2.77 21.55
CA GLU A 51 20.15 -2.59 21.84
C GLU A 51 21.05 -2.82 20.62
N GLU A 52 20.67 -2.27 19.46
CA GLU A 52 21.47 -2.40 18.24
C GLU A 52 22.79 -1.62 18.38
N PRO A 53 23.96 -2.27 18.20
CA PRO A 53 25.25 -1.61 18.30
C PRO A 53 25.53 -0.74 17.07
N VAL A 54 25.85 0.54 17.29
CA VAL A 54 26.14 1.49 16.21
C VAL A 54 27.33 2.38 16.56
N LYS A 55 28.06 2.84 15.53
CA LYS A 55 29.15 3.82 15.71
C LYS A 55 28.56 5.23 15.78
N LYS A 56 28.94 5.98 16.82
CA LYS A 56 28.61 7.40 16.94
C LYS A 56 29.58 8.27 16.12
N LEU A 57 29.18 9.51 15.87
CA LEU A 57 29.99 10.60 15.29
C LEU A 57 31.42 10.69 15.85
N ASN A 58 31.59 10.43 17.16
CA ASN A 58 32.88 10.49 17.86
C ASN A 58 33.69 9.17 17.82
N ASN A 59 33.36 8.23 16.91
CA ASN A 59 33.97 6.89 16.83
C ASN A 59 33.83 5.99 18.07
N ASN A 60 33.03 6.40 19.06
CA ASN A 60 32.64 5.57 20.20
C ASN A 60 31.45 4.68 19.83
N GLN A 61 31.40 3.49 20.44
CA GLN A 61 30.29 2.56 20.27
C GLN A 61 29.10 3.00 21.14
N GLY A 62 27.91 2.98 20.57
CA GLY A 62 26.64 3.21 21.26
C GLY A 62 25.63 2.10 20.97
N PHE A 63 24.52 2.15 21.69
CA PHE A 63 23.42 1.20 21.54
C PHE A 63 22.15 1.99 21.31
N ILE A 64 21.45 1.68 20.23
CA ILE A 64 20.13 2.23 19.94
C ILE A 64 19.12 1.44 20.77
N ASP A 65 18.25 2.13 21.51
CA ASP A 65 17.32 1.46 22.40
C ASP A 65 16.38 0.53 21.66
N LEU A 66 15.71 1.03 20.62
CA LEU A 66 14.96 0.22 19.65
C LEU A 66 15.21 0.75 18.25
N PHE A 67 15.49 -0.16 17.32
CA PHE A 67 15.76 0.20 15.94
C PHE A 67 14.95 -0.66 14.97
N TRP A 68 14.09 0.01 14.21
CA TRP A 68 13.42 -0.51 13.02
C TRP A 68 14.06 0.14 11.79
N LYS A 69 14.92 -0.62 11.11
CA LYS A 69 15.73 -0.15 9.97
C LYS A 69 14.86 0.52 8.91
N GLY A 70 15.30 1.69 8.43
CA GLY A 70 14.61 2.43 7.37
C GLY A 70 13.28 3.09 7.79
N THR A 71 12.82 2.90 9.03
CA THR A 71 11.49 3.36 9.47
C THR A 71 11.54 4.15 10.77
N LEU A 72 11.94 3.53 11.89
CA LEU A 72 11.79 4.14 13.22
C LEU A 72 13.03 3.89 14.07
N LEU A 73 13.60 4.98 14.61
CA LEU A 73 14.62 4.92 15.65
C LEU A 73 14.06 5.46 16.95
N VAL A 74 14.31 4.73 18.03
CA VAL A 74 13.83 5.08 19.36
C VAL A 74 14.98 5.25 20.33
N GLU A 75 14.91 6.31 21.13
CA GLU A 75 15.75 6.51 22.32
C GLU A 75 14.82 6.79 23.51
N HIS A 76 15.06 6.10 24.62
CA HIS A 76 14.24 6.16 25.81
C HIS A 76 15.08 6.65 27.00
N LYS A 77 14.47 7.42 27.89
CA LYS A 77 15.10 7.92 29.11
C LYS A 77 14.25 7.62 30.34
N SER A 78 14.86 7.65 31.51
CA SER A 78 14.13 7.68 32.78
C SER A 78 13.20 8.89 32.85
N ARG A 79 12.14 8.78 33.65
CA ARG A 79 11.13 9.83 33.80
C ARG A 79 11.68 11.19 34.19
N GLY A 80 11.22 12.24 33.50
CA GLY A 80 11.60 13.63 33.72
C GLY A 80 13.00 14.00 33.21
N LYS A 81 13.62 13.14 32.38
CA LYS A 81 14.89 13.43 31.72
C LYS A 81 14.68 14.24 30.45
N ASP A 82 15.75 14.90 30.02
CA ASP A 82 15.77 15.78 28.86
C ASP A 82 15.62 15.00 27.54
N LEU A 83 14.48 15.22 26.86
CA LEU A 83 14.18 14.62 25.57
C LEU A 83 14.89 15.29 24.39
N ASP A 84 15.36 16.54 24.52
CA ASP A 84 16.21 17.18 23.50
C ASP A 84 17.57 16.48 23.47
N ALA A 85 18.11 16.14 24.64
CA ALA A 85 19.33 15.34 24.75
C ALA A 85 19.14 13.93 24.18
N ALA A 86 17.98 13.30 24.40
CA ALA A 86 17.65 12.00 23.80
C ALA A 86 17.57 12.07 22.28
N PHE A 87 16.92 13.10 21.73
CA PHE A 87 16.83 13.29 20.28
C PHE A 87 18.20 13.53 19.65
N LYS A 88 19.03 14.38 20.26
CA LYS A 88 20.39 14.59 19.79
C LYS A 88 21.19 13.28 19.77
N GLN A 89 21.08 12.48 20.82
CA GLN A 89 21.72 11.17 20.88
C GLN A 89 21.23 10.23 19.77
N ALA A 90 19.92 10.20 19.50
CA ALA A 90 19.33 9.45 18.40
C ALA A 90 19.92 9.86 17.04
N THR A 91 20.05 11.17 16.77
CA THR A 91 20.62 11.68 15.52
C THR A 91 22.13 11.45 15.40
N ASP A 92 22.88 11.42 16.51
CA ASP A 92 24.32 11.13 16.50
C ASP A 92 24.64 9.72 15.96
N TYR A 93 23.66 8.81 15.97
CA TYR A 93 23.77 7.46 15.41
C TYR A 93 23.72 7.41 13.89
N PHE A 94 23.15 8.42 13.22
CA PHE A 94 22.92 8.38 11.78
C PHE A 94 24.22 8.22 10.97
N HIS A 95 25.32 8.77 11.49
CA HIS A 95 26.65 8.61 10.87
C HIS A 95 27.15 7.16 10.82
N GLY A 96 26.66 6.30 11.70
CA GLY A 96 27.01 4.88 11.75
C GLY A 96 26.07 3.98 10.95
N LEU A 97 24.99 4.52 10.40
CA LEU A 97 23.97 3.79 9.65
C LEU A 97 24.21 3.92 8.14
N LYS A 98 23.84 2.89 7.38
CA LYS A 98 23.80 2.99 5.92
C LYS A 98 22.59 3.82 5.48
N GLU A 99 22.63 4.35 4.27
CA GLU A 99 21.57 5.22 3.73
C GLU A 99 20.18 4.56 3.78
N HIS A 100 20.05 3.29 3.39
CA HIS A 100 18.79 2.53 3.48
C HIS A 100 18.38 2.13 4.91
N GLU A 101 19.26 2.30 5.90
CA GLU A 101 18.95 2.03 7.30
C GLU A 101 18.48 3.29 8.04
N LEU A 102 18.69 4.49 7.47
CA LEU A 102 18.30 5.75 8.07
C LEU A 102 16.79 5.76 8.34
N PRO A 103 16.35 6.11 9.57
CA PRO A 103 14.95 6.09 9.92
C PRO A 103 14.20 7.28 9.31
N LYS A 104 12.93 7.09 8.96
CA LYS A 104 12.00 8.19 8.62
C LYS A 104 11.46 8.91 9.85
N TYR A 105 11.36 8.18 10.96
CA TYR A 105 10.84 8.66 12.23
C TYR A 105 11.86 8.52 13.35
N VAL A 106 11.97 9.54 14.20
CA VAL A 106 12.64 9.42 15.50
C VAL A 106 11.61 9.60 16.60
N LEU A 107 11.51 8.64 17.51
CA LEU A 107 10.64 8.73 18.67
C LEU A 107 11.47 8.71 19.94
N VAL A 108 11.31 9.74 20.77
CA VAL A 108 11.91 9.78 22.09
C VAL A 108 10.85 9.78 23.18
N SER A 109 11.16 9.13 24.30
CA SER A 109 10.24 8.97 25.42
C SER A 109 10.95 8.99 26.77
N ASP A 110 10.25 9.48 27.79
CA ASP A 110 10.68 9.44 29.19
C ASP A 110 9.63 8.77 30.11
N PHE A 111 8.83 7.82 29.62
CA PHE A 111 7.65 7.25 30.31
C PHE A 111 6.51 8.25 30.62
N GLU A 112 6.69 9.55 30.43
CA GLU A 112 5.65 10.55 30.67
C GLU A 112 5.24 11.28 29.41
N HIS A 113 6.20 11.53 28.51
CA HIS A 113 5.99 12.23 27.25
C HIS A 113 6.49 11.39 26.08
N PHE A 114 5.77 11.50 24.97
CA PHE A 114 6.31 11.17 23.67
C PHE A 114 6.71 12.43 22.93
N ARG A 115 7.83 12.34 22.20
CA ARG A 115 8.16 13.27 21.14
C ARG A 115 8.53 12.52 19.88
N LEU A 116 7.66 12.63 18.87
CA LEU A 116 7.84 12.03 17.55
C LEU A 116 8.32 13.11 16.58
N TYR A 117 9.39 12.79 15.86
CA TYR A 117 9.93 13.60 14.77
C TYR A 117 9.69 12.84 13.47
N ASP A 118 8.98 13.47 12.55
CA ASP A 118 8.86 13.05 11.15
C ASP A 118 9.96 13.76 10.36
N LEU A 119 10.99 13.01 9.95
CA LEU A 119 12.16 13.57 9.27
C LEU A 119 11.88 13.87 7.79
N ASP A 120 10.90 13.19 7.19
CA ASP A 120 10.49 13.40 5.80
C ASP A 120 9.69 14.71 5.69
N GLU A 121 8.75 14.94 6.61
CA GLU A 121 7.93 16.17 6.62
C GLU A 121 8.58 17.34 7.40
N GLY A 122 9.61 17.08 8.19
CA GLY A 122 10.25 18.07 9.06
C GLY A 122 9.32 18.57 10.18
N LEU A 123 8.41 17.70 10.66
CA LEU A 123 7.45 17.99 11.71
C LEU A 123 7.84 17.31 13.02
N ASP A 124 7.57 17.99 14.14
CA ASP A 124 7.70 17.39 15.46
C ASP A 124 6.41 17.50 16.28
N TYR A 125 6.09 16.42 16.99
CA TYR A 125 4.91 16.31 17.82
C TYR A 125 5.33 15.93 19.24
N SER A 126 4.89 16.70 20.23
CA SER A 126 5.12 16.38 21.63
C SER A 126 3.82 16.39 22.42
N PHE A 127 3.58 15.33 23.19
CA PHE A 127 2.38 15.17 24.00
C PHE A 127 2.64 14.22 25.17
N PRO A 128 1.90 14.37 26.28
CA PRO A 128 1.98 13.41 27.38
C PRO A 128 1.41 12.05 26.94
N ILE A 129 1.98 10.97 27.45
CA ILE A 129 1.56 9.60 27.12
C ILE A 129 0.10 9.37 27.49
N SER A 130 -0.42 10.03 28.53
CA SER A 130 -1.85 10.00 28.87
C SER A 130 -2.77 10.47 27.73
N GLU A 131 -2.26 11.20 26.74
CA GLU A 131 -2.97 11.62 25.53
C GLU A 131 -2.62 10.79 24.30
N LEU A 132 -1.88 9.68 24.45
CA LEU A 132 -1.53 8.79 23.33
C LEU A 132 -2.76 8.36 22.56
N TYR A 133 -3.86 8.00 23.21
CA TYR A 133 -5.10 7.61 22.51
C TYR A 133 -5.71 8.71 21.64
N LYS A 134 -5.42 9.99 21.92
CA LYS A 134 -5.83 11.12 21.07
C LYS A 134 -4.90 11.28 19.87
N ASN A 135 -3.62 11.01 20.08
CA ASN A 135 -2.54 11.20 19.12
C ASN A 135 -2.11 9.91 18.39
N ILE A 136 -2.78 8.77 18.65
CA ILE A 136 -2.35 7.45 18.17
C ILE A 136 -2.27 7.36 16.63
N LYS A 137 -3.00 8.25 15.94
CA LYS A 137 -2.94 8.39 14.49
C LYS A 137 -1.57 8.82 13.95
N LEU A 138 -0.76 9.53 14.73
CA LEU A 138 0.62 9.88 14.37
C LEU A 138 1.49 8.64 14.14
N PHE A 139 1.13 7.53 14.78
CA PHE A 139 1.83 6.25 14.67
C PHE A 139 1.14 5.28 13.70
N GLY A 140 0.24 5.79 12.84
CA GLY A 140 -0.45 4.97 11.84
C GLY A 140 0.49 4.19 10.92
N PHE A 141 1.67 4.75 10.65
CA PHE A 141 2.72 4.11 9.86
C PHE A 141 3.16 2.75 10.45
N ILE A 142 3.03 2.54 11.77
CA ILE A 142 3.34 1.25 12.41
C ILE A 142 2.34 0.19 11.95
N ALA A 143 1.06 0.54 11.85
CA ALA A 143 -0.01 -0.34 11.36
C ALA A 143 -0.21 -0.27 9.83
N GLY A 144 0.66 0.42 9.09
CA GLY A 144 0.56 0.57 7.63
C GLY A 144 -0.43 1.66 7.15
N TYR A 145 -1.00 2.46 8.05
CA TYR A 145 -1.84 3.60 7.68
C TYR A 145 -0.96 4.82 7.37
N GLN A 146 -0.83 5.19 6.10
CA GLN A 146 -0.14 6.40 5.68
C GLN A 146 -1.09 7.32 4.90
N LYS A 147 -1.08 8.61 5.25
CA LYS A 147 -1.90 9.65 4.60
C LYS A 147 -1.07 10.29 3.49
N ARG A 148 -1.49 10.21 2.22
CA ARG A 148 -0.60 10.62 1.12
C ARG A 148 -1.26 11.35 -0.05
N THR A 149 -0.48 12.27 -0.62
CA THR A 149 -0.65 12.89 -1.94
C THR A 149 0.42 12.34 -2.87
N PHE A 150 0.02 11.61 -3.90
CA PHE A 150 0.92 11.01 -4.87
C PHE A 150 1.33 12.02 -5.96
N LYS A 151 2.55 11.91 -6.48
CA LYS A 151 3.01 12.64 -7.66
C LYS A 151 3.67 11.70 -8.66
N ASP A 152 3.31 11.82 -9.93
CA ASP A 152 3.84 10.99 -11.02
C ASP A 152 5.39 11.03 -11.14
N GLU A 153 6.05 12.09 -10.66
CA GLU A 153 7.50 12.32 -10.78
C GLU A 153 8.28 12.08 -9.47
N ASP A 154 7.68 11.43 -8.47
CA ASP A 154 8.36 11.09 -7.22
C ASP A 154 9.58 10.16 -7.51
N PRO A 155 10.78 10.42 -6.99
CA PRO A 155 11.96 9.58 -7.21
C PRO A 155 11.72 8.08 -6.97
N VAL A 156 10.94 7.73 -5.93
CA VAL A 156 10.62 6.32 -5.61
C VAL A 156 9.88 5.62 -6.75
N ASN A 157 9.08 6.36 -7.49
CA ASN A 157 8.30 5.82 -8.59
C ASN A 157 9.16 5.52 -9.82
N ILE A 158 10.15 6.39 -10.10
CA ILE A 158 11.11 6.19 -11.20
C ILE A 158 11.98 4.98 -10.88
N GLU A 159 12.46 4.87 -9.64
CA GLU A 159 13.27 3.73 -9.20
C GLU A 159 12.51 2.40 -9.32
N ALA A 160 11.25 2.37 -8.86
CA ALA A 160 10.40 1.18 -8.99
C ALA A 160 10.19 0.75 -10.45
N ALA A 161 9.97 1.73 -11.34
CA ALA A 161 9.85 1.52 -12.78
C ALA A 161 11.07 0.84 -13.37
N GLU A 162 12.25 1.40 -13.06
CA GLU A 162 13.52 0.91 -13.59
C GLU A 162 13.85 -0.50 -13.09
N LEU A 163 13.59 -0.80 -11.81
CA LEU A 163 13.86 -2.13 -11.25
C LEU A 163 12.92 -3.19 -11.84
N MET A 164 11.62 -2.91 -11.94
CA MET A 164 10.67 -3.82 -12.56
C MET A 164 10.98 -4.03 -14.05
N GLY A 165 11.41 -2.99 -14.76
CA GLY A 165 11.83 -3.11 -16.15
C GLY A 165 13.08 -3.97 -16.31
N LYS A 166 14.09 -3.80 -15.46
CA LYS A 166 15.27 -4.67 -15.46
C LYS A 166 14.92 -6.13 -15.18
N LEU A 167 13.96 -6.40 -14.29
CA LEU A 167 13.51 -7.75 -14.00
C LEU A 167 12.78 -8.37 -15.20
N HIS A 168 11.94 -7.60 -15.87
CA HIS A 168 11.29 -7.99 -17.13
C HIS A 168 12.32 -8.43 -18.16
N ASP A 169 13.26 -7.55 -18.49
CA ASP A 169 14.23 -7.77 -19.57
C ASP A 169 15.09 -9.01 -19.30
N GLN A 170 15.51 -9.22 -18.05
CA GLN A 170 16.27 -10.41 -17.69
C GLN A 170 15.45 -11.71 -17.84
N LEU A 171 14.17 -11.70 -17.46
CA LEU A 171 13.30 -12.85 -17.63
C LEU A 171 13.06 -13.15 -19.11
N GLU A 172 12.83 -12.12 -19.92
CA GLU A 172 12.70 -12.24 -21.38
C GLU A 172 13.97 -12.82 -22.01
N ASP A 173 15.15 -12.27 -21.67
CA ASP A 173 16.46 -12.75 -22.13
C ASP A 173 16.73 -14.23 -21.75
N SER A 174 16.10 -14.72 -20.66
CA SER A 174 16.18 -16.11 -20.24
C SER A 174 15.24 -17.06 -21.00
N GLY A 175 14.40 -16.51 -21.89
CA GLY A 175 13.39 -17.23 -22.67
C GLY A 175 12.03 -17.35 -21.98
N TYR A 176 11.79 -16.60 -20.90
CA TYR A 176 10.47 -16.50 -20.28
C TYR A 176 9.74 -15.30 -20.89
N GLU A 177 8.96 -15.54 -21.94
CA GLU A 177 8.46 -14.50 -22.84
C GLU A 177 6.94 -14.53 -23.03
N GLY A 178 6.41 -13.48 -23.65
CA GLY A 178 5.00 -13.37 -24.05
C GLY A 178 4.04 -13.42 -22.86
N HIS A 179 2.84 -13.97 -23.08
CA HIS A 179 1.74 -13.96 -22.10
C HIS A 179 2.16 -14.35 -20.67
N SER A 180 2.98 -15.39 -20.52
CA SER A 180 3.42 -15.86 -19.20
C SER A 180 4.28 -14.84 -18.47
N LEU A 181 5.19 -14.14 -19.17
CA LEU A 181 6.00 -13.07 -18.59
C LEU A 181 5.13 -11.94 -18.06
N GLU A 182 4.17 -11.51 -18.86
CA GLU A 182 3.31 -10.38 -18.54
C GLU A 182 2.44 -10.64 -17.32
N VAL A 183 1.77 -11.80 -17.28
CA VAL A 183 0.96 -12.19 -16.12
C VAL A 183 1.86 -12.38 -14.89
N PHE A 184 3.06 -12.92 -15.05
CA PHE A 184 3.99 -13.13 -13.95
C PHE A 184 4.46 -11.81 -13.31
N LEU A 185 4.83 -10.81 -14.11
CA LEU A 185 5.23 -9.50 -13.60
C LEU A 185 4.09 -8.76 -12.92
N VAL A 186 2.88 -8.83 -13.49
CA VAL A 186 1.69 -8.24 -12.88
C VAL A 186 1.39 -8.89 -11.52
N ARG A 187 1.62 -10.21 -11.37
CA ARG A 187 1.52 -10.90 -10.07
C ARG A 187 2.58 -10.43 -9.08
N LEU A 188 3.82 -10.28 -9.50
CA LEU A 188 4.88 -9.74 -8.64
C LEU A 188 4.57 -8.32 -8.18
N LEU A 189 4.10 -7.47 -9.09
CA LEU A 189 3.68 -6.10 -8.80
C LEU A 189 2.56 -6.06 -7.74
N PHE A 190 1.55 -6.93 -7.90
CA PHE A 190 0.53 -7.11 -6.88
C PHE A 190 1.15 -7.48 -5.53
N CYS A 191 2.08 -8.44 -5.50
CA CYS A 191 2.66 -8.94 -4.25
C CYS A 191 3.50 -7.90 -3.52
N LEU A 192 4.30 -7.12 -4.27
CA LEU A 192 5.06 -6.00 -3.75
C LEU A 192 4.16 -4.95 -3.12
N PHE A 193 3.07 -4.58 -3.81
CA PHE A 193 2.09 -3.64 -3.28
C PHE A 193 1.32 -4.19 -2.07
N ALA A 194 0.97 -5.47 -2.11
CA ALA A 194 0.23 -6.13 -1.04
C ALA A 194 1.05 -6.19 0.27
N ASP A 195 2.38 -6.31 0.17
CA ASP A 195 3.30 -6.31 1.31
C ASP A 195 3.31 -4.97 2.06
N ASP A 196 3.13 -3.85 1.34
CA ASP A 196 3.23 -2.51 1.91
C ASP A 196 1.88 -1.85 2.24
N THR A 197 0.77 -2.39 1.76
CA THR A 197 -0.56 -1.78 1.93
C THR A 197 -1.47 -2.54 2.90
N GLY A 198 -0.93 -3.51 3.64
CA GLY A 198 -1.67 -4.24 4.67
C GLY A 198 -2.61 -5.33 4.15
N ILE A 199 -2.50 -5.69 2.86
CA ILE A 199 -3.12 -6.91 2.32
C ILE A 199 -2.37 -8.12 2.88
N PHE A 200 -1.04 -8.10 2.81
CA PHE A 200 -0.17 -9.01 3.54
C PHE A 200 0.22 -8.39 4.87
N GLU A 201 0.76 -9.22 5.76
CA GLU A 201 1.49 -8.68 6.91
C GLU A 201 2.77 -8.02 6.37
N ARG A 202 3.14 -6.87 6.93
CA ARG A 202 4.22 -6.04 6.38
C ARG A 202 5.54 -6.80 6.32
N ASP A 203 6.30 -6.59 5.24
CA ASP A 203 7.61 -7.21 4.94
C ASP A 203 7.57 -8.75 4.82
N THR A 204 6.40 -9.40 4.81
CA THR A 204 6.33 -10.87 4.80
C THR A 204 6.62 -11.48 3.45
N PHE A 205 6.29 -10.80 2.34
CA PHE A 205 6.69 -11.25 1.01
C PHE A 205 8.21 -11.13 0.85
N LYS A 206 8.78 -9.99 1.27
CA LYS A 206 10.23 -9.80 1.31
C LYS A 206 10.93 -10.87 2.16
N GLU A 207 10.48 -11.10 3.39
CA GLU A 207 11.04 -12.11 4.29
C GLU A 207 10.91 -13.51 3.69
N PHE A 208 9.79 -13.83 3.05
CA PHE A 208 9.61 -15.10 2.33
C PHE A 208 10.67 -15.28 1.25
N VAL A 209 10.86 -14.29 0.37
CA VAL A 209 11.88 -14.36 -0.69
C VAL A 209 13.27 -14.47 -0.08
N ASP A 210 13.60 -13.67 0.93
CA ASP A 210 14.95 -13.64 1.50
C ASP A 210 15.30 -14.94 2.25
N VAL A 211 14.38 -15.45 3.07
CA VAL A 211 14.63 -16.59 3.97
C VAL A 211 14.45 -17.94 3.28
N LYS A 212 13.50 -18.08 2.34
CA LYS A 212 13.15 -19.39 1.75
C LYS A 212 13.88 -19.73 0.48
N THR A 213 14.49 -18.75 -0.18
CA THR A 213 15.14 -18.96 -1.47
C THR A 213 16.65 -18.85 -1.36
N LYS A 214 17.36 -19.62 -2.17
CA LYS A 214 18.82 -19.62 -2.21
C LYS A 214 19.35 -18.33 -2.82
N GLU A 215 20.51 -17.87 -2.34
CA GLU A 215 21.21 -16.70 -2.88
C GLU A 215 21.54 -16.81 -4.38
N ASP A 216 21.69 -18.02 -4.90
CA ASP A 216 21.93 -18.27 -6.33
C ASP A 216 20.68 -18.14 -7.21
N GLY A 217 19.50 -17.97 -6.60
CA GLY A 217 18.20 -17.82 -7.27
C GLY A 217 17.61 -19.13 -7.83
N SER A 218 18.31 -20.26 -7.71
CA SER A 218 17.97 -21.50 -8.44
C SER A 218 16.61 -22.11 -8.08
N ASP A 219 16.06 -21.81 -6.90
CA ASP A 219 14.78 -22.32 -6.41
C ASP A 219 13.67 -21.27 -6.30
N LEU A 220 13.97 -20.00 -6.57
CA LEU A 220 13.02 -18.88 -6.41
C LEU A 220 11.76 -19.07 -7.27
N GLY A 221 11.90 -19.49 -8.53
CA GLY A 221 10.76 -19.73 -9.42
C GLY A 221 9.79 -20.78 -8.91
N ALA A 222 10.30 -21.88 -8.36
CA ALA A 222 9.47 -22.95 -7.80
C ALA A 222 8.72 -22.49 -6.54
N TRP A 223 9.40 -21.71 -5.69
CA TRP A 223 8.78 -21.09 -4.51
C TRP A 223 7.68 -20.09 -4.89
N LEU A 224 7.92 -19.23 -5.88
CA LEU A 224 6.92 -18.28 -6.38
C LEU A 224 5.71 -18.99 -6.99
N ALA A 225 5.92 -20.08 -7.73
CA ALA A 225 4.81 -20.87 -8.28
C ALA A 225 3.92 -21.46 -7.16
N GLN A 226 4.54 -22.01 -6.11
CA GLN A 226 3.80 -22.50 -4.94
C GLN A 226 3.09 -21.36 -4.20
N PHE A 227 3.77 -20.22 -4.04
CA PHE A 227 3.23 -19.03 -3.41
C PHE A 227 1.98 -18.50 -4.15
N PHE A 228 2.02 -18.36 -5.48
CA PHE A 228 0.87 -17.95 -6.27
C PHE A 228 -0.30 -18.95 -6.16
N GLN A 229 -0.01 -20.24 -6.08
CA GLN A 229 -1.05 -21.24 -5.80
C GLN A 229 -1.70 -21.03 -4.43
N VAL A 230 -0.92 -20.65 -3.40
CA VAL A 230 -1.43 -20.35 -2.05
C VAL A 230 -2.34 -19.12 -2.05
N LEU A 231 -1.99 -18.08 -2.81
CA LEU A 231 -2.83 -16.88 -2.98
C LEU A 231 -4.16 -17.20 -3.69
N ASN A 232 -4.20 -18.25 -4.50
CA ASN A 232 -5.40 -18.78 -5.17
C ASN A 232 -6.10 -19.94 -4.41
N THR A 233 -5.61 -20.34 -3.24
CA THR A 233 -6.20 -21.47 -2.48
C THR A 233 -6.86 -20.98 -1.19
N PRO A 234 -8.20 -21.13 -1.03
CA PRO A 234 -8.89 -20.81 0.21
C PRO A 234 -8.26 -21.49 1.43
N ASN A 235 -8.15 -20.77 2.56
CA ASN A 235 -7.45 -21.24 3.77
C ASN A 235 -7.89 -22.65 4.22
N ASN A 236 -9.18 -22.96 4.15
CA ASN A 236 -9.75 -24.24 4.54
C ASN A 236 -9.47 -25.40 3.56
N LYS A 237 -8.97 -25.11 2.35
CA LYS A 237 -8.58 -26.09 1.33
C LYS A 237 -7.07 -26.29 1.22
N ARG A 238 -6.27 -25.52 1.98
CA ARG A 238 -4.81 -25.64 1.98
C ARG A 238 -4.38 -26.97 2.61
N LEU A 239 -3.22 -27.47 2.17
CA LEU A 239 -2.63 -28.68 2.73
C LEU A 239 -2.26 -28.46 4.19
N LYS A 240 -2.51 -29.45 5.05
CA LYS A 240 -2.29 -29.34 6.51
C LYS A 240 -0.81 -29.23 6.91
N ASN A 241 0.08 -29.63 6.01
CA ASN A 241 1.53 -29.61 6.17
C ASN A 241 2.20 -28.57 5.26
N LEU A 242 1.45 -27.56 4.81
CA LEU A 242 2.00 -26.42 4.07
C LEU A 242 3.03 -25.67 4.94
N ASP A 243 4.11 -25.16 4.34
CA ASP A 243 5.14 -24.39 5.05
C ASP A 243 4.54 -23.22 5.81
N GLU A 244 4.96 -23.03 7.06
CA GLU A 244 4.44 -21.98 7.95
C GLU A 244 4.62 -20.56 7.39
N HIS A 245 5.63 -20.32 6.55
CA HIS A 245 5.86 -19.02 5.92
C HIS A 245 4.88 -18.77 4.76
N LEU A 246 4.24 -19.82 4.25
CA LEU A 246 3.20 -19.69 3.22
C LEU A 246 1.79 -19.61 3.84
N THR A 247 1.56 -20.20 5.02
CA THR A 247 0.23 -20.23 5.64
C THR A 247 -0.28 -18.85 6.08
N ILE A 248 0.64 -17.92 6.35
CA ILE A 248 0.34 -16.54 6.79
C ILE A 248 -0.34 -15.70 5.71
N PHE A 249 -0.11 -16.00 4.43
CA PHE A 249 -0.65 -15.19 3.33
C PHE A 249 -2.15 -15.41 3.17
N PRO A 250 -2.94 -14.36 2.92
CA PRO A 250 -4.37 -14.49 2.75
C PRO A 250 -4.72 -15.25 1.46
N TYR A 251 -5.95 -15.73 1.39
CA TYR A 251 -6.56 -16.06 0.11
C TYR A 251 -6.99 -14.75 -0.57
N VAL A 252 -6.40 -14.45 -1.72
CA VAL A 252 -6.70 -13.24 -2.48
C VAL A 252 -7.92 -13.47 -3.38
N ASN A 253 -7.93 -14.61 -4.09
CA ASN A 253 -8.83 -14.91 -5.21
C ASN A 253 -8.77 -13.89 -6.37
N GLY A 254 -9.30 -14.30 -7.52
CA GLY A 254 -9.48 -13.46 -8.70
C GLY A 254 -8.76 -14.03 -9.90
N LYS A 255 -9.22 -13.63 -11.10
CA LYS A 255 -8.61 -13.96 -12.39
C LYS A 255 -7.08 -13.86 -12.39
N LEU A 256 -6.52 -12.94 -11.61
CA LEU A 256 -5.07 -12.69 -11.54
C LEU A 256 -4.24 -13.94 -11.21
N PHE A 257 -4.67 -14.77 -10.24
CA PHE A 257 -3.90 -15.95 -9.80
C PHE A 257 -4.51 -17.29 -10.26
N GLU A 258 -5.55 -17.25 -11.12
CA GLU A 258 -6.26 -18.46 -11.52
C GLU A 258 -5.47 -19.32 -12.51
N GLU A 259 -4.73 -18.67 -13.41
CA GLU A 259 -3.95 -19.31 -14.44
C GLU A 259 -2.67 -19.96 -13.88
N ALA A 260 -2.44 -21.22 -14.23
CA ALA A 260 -1.18 -21.89 -13.96
C ALA A 260 -0.13 -21.48 -15.00
N LEU A 261 0.90 -20.76 -14.56
CA LEU A 261 2.00 -20.34 -15.41
C LEU A 261 3.15 -21.37 -15.41
N PRO A 262 3.95 -21.45 -16.50
CA PRO A 262 5.23 -22.14 -16.47
C PRO A 262 6.12 -21.58 -15.37
N ILE A 263 6.97 -22.43 -14.77
CA ILE A 263 7.91 -22.00 -13.73
C ILE A 263 9.03 -21.18 -14.38
N ALA A 264 9.17 -19.92 -13.97
CA ALA A 264 10.26 -19.05 -14.39
C ALA A 264 11.59 -19.52 -13.76
N SER A 265 12.69 -19.46 -14.52
CA SER A 265 14.02 -19.79 -14.00
C SER A 265 14.75 -18.52 -13.59
N PHE A 266 15.26 -18.48 -12.36
CA PHE A 266 15.94 -17.33 -11.80
C PHE A 266 17.44 -17.59 -11.64
N ASN A 267 18.23 -16.52 -11.71
CA ASN A 267 19.62 -16.48 -11.29
C ASN A 267 19.79 -15.52 -10.09
N SER A 268 21.02 -15.41 -9.59
CA SER A 268 21.34 -14.55 -8.43
C SER A 268 21.02 -13.07 -8.68
N ALA A 269 21.25 -12.56 -9.90
CA ALA A 269 20.99 -11.16 -10.23
C ALA A 269 19.48 -10.85 -10.24
N MET A 270 18.66 -11.71 -10.85
CA MET A 270 17.20 -11.56 -10.85
C MET A 270 16.62 -11.64 -9.44
N ARG A 271 17.14 -12.53 -8.59
CA ARG A 271 16.75 -12.60 -7.17
C ARG A 271 17.05 -11.29 -6.44
N GLU A 272 18.24 -10.73 -6.63
CA GLU A 272 18.60 -9.47 -5.98
C GLU A 272 17.72 -8.32 -6.44
N ILE A 273 17.39 -8.24 -7.75
CA ILE A 273 16.46 -7.22 -8.26
C ILE A 273 15.09 -7.33 -7.58
N LEU A 274 14.54 -8.55 -7.45
CA LEU A 274 13.25 -8.74 -6.75
C LEU A 274 13.33 -8.33 -5.28
N LEU A 275 14.46 -8.62 -4.60
CA LEU A 275 14.69 -8.15 -3.24
C LEU A 275 14.82 -6.63 -3.16
N GLU A 276 15.52 -6.00 -4.11
CA GLU A 276 15.60 -4.54 -4.23
C GLU A 276 14.22 -3.92 -4.42
N CYS A 277 13.39 -4.47 -5.33
CA CYS A 277 12.00 -4.07 -5.46
C CYS A 277 11.26 -4.15 -4.12
N SER A 278 11.42 -5.24 -3.38
CA SER A 278 10.74 -5.43 -2.08
C SER A 278 11.24 -4.52 -0.95
N LYS A 279 12.35 -3.80 -1.14
CA LYS A 279 12.85 -2.79 -0.18
C LYS A 279 12.16 -1.44 -0.35
N LEU A 280 11.59 -1.17 -1.54
CA LEU A 280 10.80 0.04 -1.78
C LEU A 280 9.48 -0.03 -1.03
N ASN A 281 8.90 1.13 -0.68
CA ASN A 281 7.55 1.17 -0.11
C ASN A 281 6.53 1.41 -1.22
N TRP A 282 5.94 0.32 -1.71
CA TRP A 282 4.95 0.31 -2.78
C TRP A 282 3.61 0.95 -2.38
N GLY A 283 3.35 1.10 -1.09
CA GLY A 283 2.24 1.91 -0.58
C GLY A 283 2.37 3.40 -0.91
N GLU A 284 3.58 3.88 -1.19
CA GLU A 284 3.85 5.26 -1.62
C GLU A 284 3.75 5.44 -3.14
N ILE A 285 3.63 4.34 -3.89
CA ILE A 285 3.62 4.35 -5.35
C ILE A 285 2.19 4.51 -5.87
N SER A 286 2.01 5.46 -6.79
CA SER A 286 0.73 5.64 -7.47
C SER A 286 0.49 4.50 -8.46
N PRO A 287 -0.66 3.80 -8.42
CA PRO A 287 -1.02 2.83 -9.47
C PRO A 287 -1.03 3.44 -10.88
N ALA A 288 -1.19 4.77 -11.02
CA ALA A 288 -1.14 5.45 -12.32
C ALA A 288 0.25 5.43 -12.99
N ILE A 289 1.31 5.14 -12.23
CA ILE A 289 2.69 5.03 -12.75
C ILE A 289 2.95 3.69 -13.41
N PHE A 290 2.06 2.72 -13.23
CA PHE A 290 2.24 1.42 -13.86
C PHE A 290 2.32 1.58 -15.38
N GLY A 291 1.57 2.53 -15.94
CA GLY A 291 1.70 2.92 -17.34
C GLY A 291 3.10 3.35 -17.77
N SER A 292 3.83 4.12 -16.96
CA SER A 292 5.20 4.52 -17.30
C SER A 292 6.20 3.38 -17.07
N MET A 293 6.04 2.59 -16.00
CA MET A 293 6.89 1.42 -15.74
C MET A 293 6.87 0.42 -16.89
N PHE A 294 5.69 0.18 -17.45
CA PHE A 294 5.55 -0.81 -18.51
C PHE A 294 5.79 -0.25 -19.91
N GLN A 295 5.68 1.05 -20.11
CA GLN A 295 6.16 1.69 -21.34
C GLN A 295 7.67 1.67 -21.50
N SER A 296 8.43 1.57 -20.40
CA SER A 296 9.88 1.37 -20.49
C SER A 296 10.27 -0.03 -20.94
N VAL A 297 9.42 -1.04 -20.77
CA VAL A 297 9.71 -2.42 -21.22
C VAL A 297 9.24 -2.70 -22.65
N MET A 298 8.30 -1.91 -23.17
CA MET A 298 7.85 -2.07 -24.56
C MET A 298 8.93 -1.70 -25.58
N ASN A 299 9.00 -2.47 -26.67
CA ASN A 299 9.86 -2.15 -27.80
C ASN A 299 9.55 -0.74 -28.37
N PRO A 300 10.55 0.12 -28.64
CA PRO A 300 10.33 1.47 -29.16
C PRO A 300 9.53 1.56 -30.47
N GLU A 301 9.64 0.58 -31.37
CA GLU A 301 8.89 0.55 -32.64
C GLU A 301 7.42 0.18 -32.40
N GLU A 302 7.16 -0.82 -31.57
CA GLU A 302 5.80 -1.21 -31.15
C GLU A 302 5.12 -0.05 -30.41
N ARG A 303 5.83 0.56 -29.46
CA ARG A 303 5.36 1.73 -28.72
C ARG A 303 4.91 2.87 -29.65
N ARG A 304 5.68 3.13 -30.71
CA ARG A 304 5.34 4.17 -31.70
C ARG A 304 4.15 3.79 -32.58
N ASN A 305 4.07 2.52 -33.01
CA ASN A 305 3.00 2.04 -33.89
C ASN A 305 1.64 1.98 -33.17
N LEU A 306 1.64 1.57 -31.91
CA LEU A 306 0.44 1.47 -31.06
C LEU A 306 0.05 2.81 -30.45
N GLY A 307 0.94 3.81 -30.49
CA GLY A 307 0.74 5.08 -29.80
C GLY A 307 0.70 4.92 -28.28
N ALA A 308 1.42 3.92 -27.74
CA ALA A 308 1.47 3.57 -26.33
C ALA A 308 2.23 4.64 -25.52
N HIS A 309 1.62 5.81 -25.41
CA HIS A 309 2.03 6.93 -24.60
C HIS A 309 1.05 7.09 -23.45
N TYR A 310 1.54 7.02 -22.22
CA TYR A 310 0.67 7.10 -21.08
C TYR A 310 0.16 8.54 -20.95
N THR A 311 -1.09 8.68 -20.51
CA THR A 311 -1.62 10.01 -20.21
C THR A 311 -1.32 10.32 -18.74
N SER A 312 -0.56 11.39 -18.49
CA SER A 312 -0.24 11.82 -17.13
C SER A 312 -1.47 12.28 -16.35
N GLU A 313 -1.42 12.18 -15.02
CA GLU A 313 -2.53 12.59 -14.15
C GLU A 313 -2.98 14.03 -14.45
N LYS A 314 -2.03 14.94 -14.64
CA LYS A 314 -2.31 16.35 -14.98
C LYS A 314 -3.15 16.49 -16.24
N ASN A 315 -2.90 15.67 -17.26
CA ASN A 315 -3.65 15.74 -18.51
C ASN A 315 -5.01 15.05 -18.41
N ILE A 316 -5.11 13.97 -17.63
CA ILE A 316 -6.40 13.33 -17.32
C ILE A 316 -7.31 14.30 -16.58
N LEU A 317 -6.81 14.97 -15.54
CA LEU A 317 -7.57 15.96 -14.77
C LEU A 317 -8.06 17.13 -15.62
N LYS A 318 -7.31 17.57 -16.64
CA LYS A 318 -7.77 18.60 -17.58
C LYS A 318 -8.99 18.17 -18.40
N LEU A 319 -9.18 16.86 -18.61
CA LEU A 319 -10.31 16.30 -19.34
C LEU A 319 -11.48 16.01 -18.40
N ILE A 320 -11.28 15.27 -17.32
CA ILE A 320 -12.39 14.78 -16.48
C ILE A 320 -13.05 15.89 -15.64
N ARG A 321 -12.28 16.94 -15.26
CA ARG A 321 -12.80 18.13 -14.56
C ARG A 321 -13.96 18.80 -15.32
N PRO A 322 -13.73 19.35 -16.53
CA PRO A 322 -14.82 19.97 -17.28
C PRO A 322 -15.86 18.97 -17.79
N LEU A 323 -15.50 17.69 -17.97
CA LEU A 323 -16.43 16.68 -18.50
C LEU A 323 -17.54 16.33 -17.50
N PHE A 324 -17.20 16.09 -16.23
CA PHE A 324 -18.19 15.73 -15.20
C PHE A 324 -17.78 16.11 -13.77
N LEU A 325 -16.48 16.09 -13.43
CA LEU A 325 -16.04 16.13 -12.04
C LEU A 325 -16.31 17.49 -11.38
N ASP A 326 -16.07 18.61 -12.07
CA ASP A 326 -16.36 19.94 -11.53
C ASP A 326 -17.87 20.12 -11.28
N ALA A 327 -18.73 19.61 -12.19
CA ALA A 327 -20.18 19.67 -12.02
C ALA A 327 -20.67 18.83 -10.82
N LEU A 328 -20.05 17.67 -10.56
CA LEU A 328 -20.36 16.86 -9.38
C LEU A 328 -19.95 17.57 -8.08
N HIS A 329 -18.78 18.22 -8.05
CA HIS A 329 -18.36 19.02 -6.90
C HIS A 329 -19.28 20.22 -6.65
N GLU A 330 -19.65 20.96 -7.70
CA GLU A 330 -20.60 22.07 -7.57
C GLU A 330 -21.98 21.61 -7.06
N GLU A 331 -22.45 20.44 -7.51
CA GLU A 331 -23.70 19.85 -7.01
C GLU A 331 -23.58 19.52 -5.53
N PHE A 332 -22.50 18.83 -5.13
CA PHE A 332 -22.20 18.53 -3.73
C PHE A 332 -22.19 19.81 -2.87
N ASP A 333 -21.47 20.85 -3.27
CA ASP A 333 -21.36 22.11 -2.54
C ASP A 333 -22.72 22.78 -2.34
N LYS A 334 -23.64 22.66 -3.30
CA LYS A 334 -25.01 23.20 -3.19
C LYS A 334 -25.91 22.40 -2.24
N ILE A 335 -25.66 21.09 -2.08
CA ILE A 335 -26.57 20.18 -1.37
C ILE A 335 -26.02 19.59 -0.06
N HIS A 336 -24.74 19.79 0.26
CA HIS A 336 -24.05 19.12 1.38
C HIS A 336 -24.71 19.32 2.75
N THR A 337 -25.51 20.38 2.94
CA THR A 337 -26.27 20.61 4.19
C THR A 337 -27.61 19.86 4.25
N ASN A 338 -28.13 19.38 3.12
CA ASN A 338 -29.40 18.67 3.04
C ASN A 338 -29.18 17.15 2.93
N LYS A 339 -29.39 16.44 4.05
CA LYS A 339 -29.15 14.99 4.15
C LYS A 339 -29.94 14.15 3.13
N ASN A 340 -31.15 14.54 2.75
CA ASN A 340 -31.95 13.75 1.80
C ASN A 340 -31.38 13.87 0.39
N LYS A 341 -31.12 15.11 -0.06
CA LYS A 341 -30.47 15.35 -1.36
C LYS A 341 -29.08 14.73 -1.43
N LEU A 342 -28.35 14.74 -0.32
CA LEU A 342 -27.03 14.15 -0.25
C LEU A 342 -27.07 12.61 -0.37
N ARG A 343 -28.10 11.93 0.16
CA ARG A 343 -28.31 10.49 -0.06
C ARG A 343 -28.69 10.16 -1.51
N GLU A 344 -29.49 11.01 -2.15
CA GLU A 344 -29.81 10.88 -3.57
C GLU A 344 -28.56 11.05 -4.43
N PHE A 345 -27.73 12.05 -4.11
CA PHE A 345 -26.45 12.28 -4.77
C PHE A 345 -25.47 11.11 -4.57
N HIS A 346 -25.43 10.55 -3.36
CA HIS A 346 -24.64 9.35 -3.10
C HIS A 346 -25.09 8.15 -3.94
N GLN A 347 -26.40 7.96 -4.09
CA GLN A 347 -26.94 6.94 -4.99
C GLN A 347 -26.57 7.21 -6.45
N LYS A 348 -26.59 8.47 -6.88
CA LYS A 348 -26.15 8.89 -8.21
C LYS A 348 -24.69 8.49 -8.44
N LEU A 349 -23.77 8.75 -7.49
CA LEU A 349 -22.36 8.36 -7.62
C LEU A 349 -22.16 6.85 -7.82
N GLY A 350 -22.88 6.00 -7.07
CA GLY A 350 -22.83 4.53 -7.25
C GLY A 350 -23.45 4.01 -8.55
N ASN A 351 -24.22 4.85 -9.25
CA ASN A 351 -24.86 4.51 -10.52
C ASN A 351 -24.11 5.06 -11.74
N LEU A 352 -23.10 5.92 -11.56
CA LEU A 352 -22.26 6.38 -12.68
C LEU A 352 -21.54 5.19 -13.32
N ARG A 353 -21.29 5.26 -14.62
CA ARG A 353 -20.51 4.28 -15.37
C ARG A 353 -19.50 5.03 -16.23
N PHE A 354 -18.29 4.50 -16.35
CA PHE A 354 -17.20 5.15 -17.07
C PHE A 354 -16.57 4.16 -18.05
N MET A 355 -16.45 4.55 -19.32
CA MET A 355 -15.86 3.71 -20.36
C MET A 355 -14.70 4.42 -21.05
N ASP A 356 -13.58 3.71 -21.18
CA ASP A 356 -12.44 4.11 -22.00
C ASP A 356 -12.16 3.03 -23.05
N PRO A 357 -12.53 3.24 -24.33
CA PRO A 357 -12.40 2.24 -25.39
C PRO A 357 -10.98 2.10 -25.95
N ALA A 358 -9.98 2.77 -25.39
CA ALA A 358 -8.57 2.59 -25.71
C ALA A 358 -7.74 2.82 -24.44
N CYS A 359 -8.05 2.04 -23.40
CA CYS A 359 -7.69 2.42 -22.04
C CYS A 359 -6.21 2.30 -21.69
N GLY A 360 -5.40 1.61 -22.51
CA GLY A 360 -4.02 1.29 -22.20
C GLY A 360 -3.93 0.61 -20.83
N CYS A 361 -3.04 1.12 -19.98
CA CYS A 361 -2.87 0.70 -18.59
C CYS A 361 -3.98 1.17 -17.63
N GLY A 362 -5.04 1.81 -18.13
CA GLY A 362 -6.23 2.17 -17.36
C GLY A 362 -6.17 3.52 -16.63
N ASN A 363 -5.20 4.40 -16.91
CA ASN A 363 -5.00 5.62 -16.12
C ASN A 363 -6.24 6.53 -16.03
N PHE A 364 -7.02 6.68 -17.10
CA PHE A 364 -8.28 7.43 -17.04
C PHE A 364 -9.27 6.81 -16.06
N LEU A 365 -9.40 5.48 -16.06
CA LEU A 365 -10.29 4.74 -15.17
C LEU A 365 -9.80 4.85 -13.72
N ILE A 366 -8.51 4.66 -13.48
CA ILE A 366 -7.86 4.71 -12.16
C ILE A 366 -8.04 6.09 -11.51
N ILE A 367 -7.70 7.15 -12.23
CA ILE A 367 -7.80 8.52 -11.71
C ILE A 367 -9.27 8.91 -11.52
N THR A 368 -10.15 8.58 -12.47
CA THR A 368 -11.59 8.85 -12.32
C THR A 368 -12.13 8.14 -11.09
N TYR A 369 -11.80 6.88 -10.90
CA TYR A 369 -12.22 6.11 -9.74
C TYR A 369 -11.75 6.74 -8.43
N ARG A 370 -10.48 7.11 -8.34
CA ARG A 370 -9.91 7.82 -7.18
C ARG A 370 -10.70 9.09 -6.86
N GLU A 371 -10.94 9.96 -7.86
CA GLU A 371 -11.65 11.23 -7.65
C GLU A 371 -13.11 11.01 -7.21
N ILE A 372 -13.82 10.05 -7.81
CA ILE A 372 -15.19 9.71 -7.41
C ILE A 372 -15.22 9.11 -5.99
N ARG A 373 -14.26 8.27 -5.62
CA ARG A 373 -14.12 7.72 -4.26
C ARG A 373 -13.78 8.81 -3.23
N LEU A 374 -12.95 9.79 -3.59
CA LEU A 374 -12.64 10.94 -2.73
C LEU A 374 -13.88 11.82 -2.52
N LEU A 375 -14.68 12.04 -3.56
CA LEU A 375 -15.94 12.75 -3.47
C LEU A 375 -16.96 11.97 -2.62
N GLU A 376 -17.10 10.66 -2.82
CA GLU A 376 -17.93 9.80 -1.99
C GLU A 376 -17.52 9.87 -0.51
N LEU A 377 -16.21 9.85 -0.22
CA LEU A 377 -15.73 10.00 1.15
C LEU A 377 -16.17 11.33 1.78
N GLN A 378 -16.19 12.43 1.02
CA GLN A 378 -16.72 13.71 1.51
C GLN A 378 -18.23 13.63 1.79
N VAL A 379 -18.99 12.99 0.90
CA VAL A 379 -20.42 12.72 1.07
C VAL A 379 -20.68 11.92 2.36
N LEU A 380 -19.94 10.84 2.59
CA LEU A 380 -20.06 10.00 3.77
C LEU A 380 -19.69 10.77 5.05
N LYS A 381 -18.58 11.54 5.04
CA LYS A 381 -18.19 12.38 6.18
C LYS A 381 -19.29 13.37 6.55
N GLN A 382 -19.99 13.92 5.56
CA GLN A 382 -21.07 14.87 5.79
C GLN A 382 -22.37 14.20 6.25
N LEU A 383 -22.67 12.98 5.80
CA LEU A 383 -23.85 12.22 6.22
C LEU A 383 -23.74 11.69 7.66
N TYR A 384 -22.57 11.16 8.02
CA TYR A 384 -22.34 10.39 9.25
C TYR A 384 -21.44 11.10 10.27
N GLY A 385 -20.70 12.13 9.87
CA GLY A 385 -19.76 12.83 10.74
C GLY A 385 -18.65 11.91 11.25
N THR A 386 -18.32 12.04 12.54
CA THR A 386 -17.39 11.15 13.27
C THR A 386 -18.10 10.03 14.03
N GLN A 387 -19.40 9.84 13.82
CA GLN A 387 -20.14 8.76 14.46
C GLN A 387 -19.64 7.42 13.94
N GLN A 388 -19.58 6.41 14.82
CA GLN A 388 -19.33 5.04 14.39
C GLN A 388 -20.44 4.62 13.43
N VAL A 389 -20.07 4.47 12.15
CA VAL A 389 -20.93 3.78 11.20
C VAL A 389 -20.82 2.28 11.51
N ILE A 390 -21.94 1.57 11.54
CA ILE A 390 -21.92 0.11 11.58
C ILE A 390 -21.88 -0.34 10.13
N GLY A 391 -20.78 -1.00 9.73
CA GLY A 391 -20.59 -1.54 8.37
C GLY A 391 -20.23 -0.48 7.33
N ILE A 392 -18.93 -0.23 7.11
CA ILE A 392 -18.46 0.59 5.97
C ILE A 392 -18.91 -0.04 4.65
N ASP A 393 -18.92 -1.37 4.59
CA ASP A 393 -19.40 -2.15 3.44
C ASP A 393 -20.84 -1.86 3.05
N GLU A 394 -21.72 -1.55 4.01
CA GLU A 394 -23.13 -1.25 3.74
C GLU A 394 -23.36 0.18 3.22
N ILE A 395 -22.44 1.10 3.54
CA ILE A 395 -22.56 2.50 3.14
C ILE A 395 -21.81 2.82 1.86
N MET A 396 -20.76 2.08 1.51
CA MET A 396 -20.02 2.30 0.26
C MET A 396 -20.89 1.93 -0.94
N LYS A 397 -20.94 2.81 -1.94
CA LYS A 397 -21.70 2.60 -3.18
C LYS A 397 -20.84 2.65 -4.43
N VAL A 398 -19.68 3.33 -4.36
CA VAL A 398 -18.76 3.39 -5.50
C VAL A 398 -17.87 2.16 -5.52
N GLU A 399 -17.86 1.46 -6.65
CA GLU A 399 -17.22 0.16 -6.85
C GLU A 399 -16.51 0.08 -8.20
N VAL A 400 -15.56 -0.85 -8.31
CA VAL A 400 -14.73 -1.01 -9.51
C VAL A 400 -15.51 -1.55 -10.72
N ASP A 401 -16.66 -2.19 -10.51
CA ASP A 401 -17.53 -2.70 -11.58
C ASP A 401 -18.30 -1.60 -12.34
N GLN A 402 -18.12 -0.34 -11.95
CA GLN A 402 -18.60 0.84 -12.67
C GLN A 402 -17.67 1.25 -13.83
N PHE A 403 -16.50 0.61 -13.97
CA PHE A 403 -15.43 1.02 -14.88
C PHE A 403 -15.19 -0.01 -15.96
N TYR A 404 -15.17 0.46 -17.21
CA TYR A 404 -15.08 -0.37 -18.40
C TYR A 404 -13.93 0.11 -19.28
N GLY A 405 -13.18 -0.84 -19.82
CA GLY A 405 -12.06 -0.58 -20.71
C GLY A 405 -12.08 -1.51 -21.91
N ILE A 406 -11.64 -1.02 -23.07
CA ILE A 406 -11.23 -1.88 -24.18
C ILE A 406 -9.77 -1.54 -24.48
N GLU A 407 -8.94 -2.57 -24.61
CA GLU A 407 -7.53 -2.41 -24.90
C GLU A 407 -7.05 -3.49 -25.87
N TYR A 408 -6.28 -3.10 -26.87
CA TYR A 408 -5.83 -4.00 -27.94
C TYR A 408 -4.71 -4.91 -27.48
N ASP A 409 -3.79 -4.42 -26.65
CA ASP A 409 -2.68 -5.22 -26.15
C ASP A 409 -3.04 -5.86 -24.79
N GLU A 410 -2.76 -7.16 -24.66
CA GLU A 410 -3.11 -7.87 -23.43
C GLU A 410 -2.42 -7.28 -22.20
N PHE A 411 -1.15 -6.92 -22.32
CA PHE A 411 -0.37 -6.52 -21.17
C PHE A 411 -0.89 -5.23 -20.49
N PRO A 412 -1.09 -4.11 -21.22
CA PRO A 412 -1.76 -2.93 -20.66
C PRO A 412 -3.15 -3.25 -20.09
N ALA A 413 -3.91 -4.14 -20.73
CA ALA A 413 -5.22 -4.56 -20.21
C ALA A 413 -5.11 -5.24 -18.83
N ARG A 414 -4.13 -6.14 -18.63
CA ARG A 414 -3.89 -6.77 -17.32
C ARG A 414 -3.41 -5.78 -16.26
N ILE A 415 -2.57 -4.84 -16.67
CA ILE A 415 -2.12 -3.76 -15.78
C ILE A 415 -3.32 -2.93 -15.33
N ALA A 416 -4.24 -2.59 -16.24
CA ALA A 416 -5.46 -1.86 -15.90
C ALA A 416 -6.32 -2.61 -14.89
N GLU A 417 -6.50 -3.93 -15.06
CA GLU A 417 -7.26 -4.77 -14.11
C GLU A 417 -6.66 -4.70 -12.68
N VAL A 418 -5.35 -4.87 -12.56
CA VAL A 418 -4.67 -4.87 -11.25
C VAL A 418 -4.59 -3.46 -10.67
N ALA A 419 -4.23 -2.46 -11.46
CA ALA A 419 -4.10 -1.08 -10.98
C ALA A 419 -5.43 -0.51 -10.46
N MET A 420 -6.56 -0.85 -11.10
CA MET A 420 -7.90 -0.52 -10.59
C MET A 420 -8.15 -1.12 -9.21
N TRP A 421 -7.72 -2.37 -9.00
CA TRP A 421 -7.86 -3.02 -7.71
C TRP A 421 -6.95 -2.40 -6.64
N LEU A 422 -5.68 -2.13 -6.95
CA LEU A 422 -4.77 -1.49 -6.00
C LEU A 422 -5.27 -0.10 -5.60
N MET A 423 -5.84 0.65 -6.55
CA MET A 423 -6.49 1.93 -6.26
C MET A 423 -7.73 1.75 -5.37
N ASP A 424 -8.54 0.70 -5.57
CA ASP A 424 -9.65 0.37 -4.66
C ASP A 424 -9.17 0.11 -3.25
N HIS A 425 -8.11 -0.68 -3.09
CA HIS A 425 -7.55 -0.96 -1.79
C HIS A 425 -7.03 0.32 -1.11
N GLN A 426 -6.29 1.18 -1.82
CA GLN A 426 -5.85 2.48 -1.30
C GLN A 426 -7.02 3.35 -0.85
N MET A 427 -8.07 3.44 -1.66
CA MET A 427 -9.25 4.21 -1.31
C MET A 427 -10.01 3.60 -0.12
N ASN A 428 -10.01 2.27 0.03
CA ASN A 428 -10.58 1.58 1.18
C ASN A 428 -9.80 1.89 2.46
N LEU A 429 -8.47 1.97 2.40
CA LEU A 429 -7.63 2.41 3.53
C LEU A 429 -7.93 3.86 3.94
N LEU A 430 -8.12 4.77 2.98
CA LEU A 430 -8.49 6.16 3.27
C LEU A 430 -9.88 6.28 3.94
N VAL A 431 -10.85 5.50 3.48
CA VAL A 431 -12.17 5.40 4.13
C VAL A 431 -12.02 4.81 5.54
N SER A 432 -11.20 3.77 5.69
CA SER A 432 -10.91 3.14 6.98
C SER A 432 -10.31 4.12 7.98
N GLU A 433 -9.40 4.99 7.53
CA GLU A 433 -8.79 6.04 8.34
C GLU A 433 -9.82 7.08 8.80
N ALA A 434 -10.74 7.46 7.89
CA ALA A 434 -11.75 8.46 8.14
C ALA A 434 -12.79 8.03 9.19
N PHE A 435 -13.23 6.77 9.14
CA PHE A 435 -14.28 6.23 10.02
C PHE A 435 -13.74 5.35 11.16
N GLY A 436 -12.44 5.07 11.17
CA GLY A 436 -11.76 4.35 12.23
C GLY A 436 -12.07 2.85 12.31
N GLN A 437 -12.56 2.26 11.23
CA GLN A 437 -12.84 0.83 11.08
C GLN A 437 -12.05 0.30 9.87
N TYR A 438 -11.36 -0.81 10.03
CA TYR A 438 -10.65 -1.42 8.90
C TYR A 438 -11.66 -2.00 7.90
N TYR A 439 -11.54 -1.58 6.65
CA TYR A 439 -12.33 -2.05 5.54
C TYR A 439 -11.41 -2.39 4.38
N ALA A 440 -11.49 -3.63 3.90
CA ALA A 440 -10.81 -4.09 2.70
C ALA A 440 -11.70 -5.10 1.96
N ARG A 441 -11.70 -5.03 0.63
CA ARG A 441 -12.46 -5.93 -0.25
C ARG A 441 -11.63 -7.15 -0.61
N LEU A 442 -11.37 -8.02 0.37
CA LEU A 442 -10.72 -9.32 0.18
C LEU A 442 -11.65 -10.47 0.63
N PRO A 443 -11.80 -11.56 -0.15
CA PRO A 443 -11.19 -11.81 -1.45
C PRO A 443 -11.79 -10.93 -2.57
N LEU A 444 -11.13 -10.87 -3.73
CA LEU A 444 -11.58 -10.09 -4.89
C LEU A 444 -12.90 -10.65 -5.43
N GLN A 445 -14.01 -9.94 -5.18
CA GLN A 445 -15.33 -10.33 -5.68
C GLN A 445 -15.77 -9.51 -6.90
N LYS A 446 -15.41 -8.22 -6.94
CA LYS A 446 -15.72 -7.28 -8.02
C LYS A 446 -14.44 -6.75 -8.64
N SER A 447 -14.48 -6.50 -9.93
CA SER A 447 -13.35 -6.05 -10.74
C SER A 447 -13.84 -5.13 -11.84
N ALA A 448 -12.99 -4.21 -12.29
CA ALA A 448 -13.24 -3.46 -13.51
C ALA A 448 -13.38 -4.40 -14.70
N ILE A 449 -14.21 -4.01 -15.67
CA ILE A 449 -14.48 -4.81 -16.87
C ILE A 449 -13.54 -4.32 -17.97
N ILE A 450 -12.35 -4.91 -18.02
CA ILE A 450 -11.36 -4.61 -19.07
C ILE A 450 -11.40 -5.73 -20.12
N VAL A 451 -11.71 -5.36 -21.35
CA VAL A 451 -11.80 -6.28 -22.48
C VAL A 451 -10.53 -6.14 -23.31
N HIS A 452 -9.73 -7.21 -23.35
CA HIS A 452 -8.66 -7.34 -24.33
C HIS A 452 -9.28 -7.59 -25.72
N GLY A 453 -9.21 -6.60 -26.60
CA GLY A 453 -9.77 -6.68 -27.94
C GLY A 453 -9.61 -5.38 -28.74
N ASN A 454 -9.82 -5.48 -30.05
CA ASN A 454 -9.78 -4.31 -30.93
C ASN A 454 -11.09 -3.52 -30.83
N ALA A 455 -11.05 -2.33 -30.23
CA ALA A 455 -12.23 -1.48 -30.04
C ALA A 455 -12.94 -1.06 -31.32
N LEU A 456 -12.29 -1.16 -32.50
CA LEU A 456 -12.91 -0.89 -33.80
C LEU A 456 -13.72 -2.09 -34.33
N GLN A 457 -13.58 -3.27 -33.72
CA GLN A 457 -14.23 -4.52 -34.13
C GLN A 457 -15.18 -5.05 -33.05
N VAL A 458 -14.86 -4.82 -31.78
CA VAL A 458 -15.73 -5.17 -30.65
C VAL A 458 -16.99 -4.32 -30.69
N ASN A 459 -18.15 -4.95 -30.51
CA ASN A 459 -19.40 -4.24 -30.30
C ASN A 459 -19.44 -3.70 -28.86
N TRP A 460 -19.41 -2.38 -28.69
CA TRP A 460 -19.33 -1.77 -27.36
C TRP A 460 -20.54 -2.04 -26.48
N GLU A 461 -21.71 -2.29 -27.08
CA GLU A 461 -22.91 -2.68 -26.31
C GLU A 461 -22.77 -4.04 -25.63
N ASP A 462 -21.83 -4.89 -26.07
CA ASP A 462 -21.50 -6.16 -25.39
C ASP A 462 -20.60 -5.95 -24.16
N VAL A 463 -19.92 -4.79 -24.08
CA VAL A 463 -19.06 -4.40 -22.95
C VAL A 463 -19.88 -3.66 -21.90
N VAL A 464 -20.61 -2.64 -22.32
CA VAL A 464 -21.54 -1.88 -21.47
C VAL A 464 -22.70 -1.36 -22.32
N PRO A 465 -23.96 -1.62 -21.92
CA PRO A 465 -25.11 -1.11 -22.67
C PRO A 465 -25.13 0.41 -22.70
N LYS A 466 -25.44 1.00 -23.86
CA LYS A 466 -25.56 2.47 -24.00
C LYS A 466 -26.58 3.13 -23.07
N THR A 467 -27.51 2.35 -22.52
CA THR A 467 -28.52 2.81 -21.56
C THR A 467 -27.99 2.92 -20.13
N GLU A 468 -26.82 2.34 -19.87
CA GLU A 468 -26.15 2.34 -18.57
C GLU A 468 -24.99 3.36 -18.50
N LEU A 469 -24.51 3.86 -19.65
CA LEU A 469 -23.44 4.87 -19.77
C LEU A 469 -23.92 6.32 -19.59
#